data_AF-A0A7W0VQC5-F1
#
_entry.id   AF-A0A7W0VQC5-F1
#
_cell.length_a   1.000
_cell.length_b   1.000
_cell.length_c   1.000
_cell.angle_alpha   90.00
_cell.angle_beta   90.00
_cell.angle_gamma   90.00
#
_symmetry.space_group_name_H-M   'P 1'
#
loop_
_entity.id
_entity.type
_entity.pdbx_description
1 polymer ?
#
loop_
_entity_poly.entity_id
_entity_poly.type
_entity_poly.pdbx_seq_one_letter_code
_entity_poly.pdbx_strand_id
1 'polypeptide(L)'
;MRFFLALTIALSACASTSGPRPINVAAVRHQINDTIQAEPSADRSVTSMGAVRESRAVVYTTNKAGVRQEETWIKDSGGWKLEKSTAMN
;
A
#
# COMPACT_ATOMS: atom_id res chain seq x y z
N MET A 1 10.44 19.71 -58.40
CA MET A 1 11.28 18.71 -57.72
C MET A 1 10.83 18.62 -56.27
N ARG A 2 10.45 17.42 -55.83
CA ARG A 2 9.95 17.10 -54.48
C ARG A 2 11.15 16.81 -53.58
N PHE A 3 11.27 17.49 -52.44
CA PHE A 3 12.17 17.07 -51.37
C PHE A 3 11.37 16.87 -50.09
N PHE A 4 11.07 15.59 -49.84
CA PHE A 4 10.58 15.08 -48.56
C PHE A 4 11.78 14.96 -47.62
N LEU A 5 11.81 15.72 -46.52
CA LEU A 5 12.71 15.41 -45.39
C LEU A 5 11.97 14.51 -44.41
N ALA A 6 12.45 13.27 -44.30
CA ALA A 6 11.94 12.25 -43.41
C ALA A 6 12.35 12.55 -41.95
N LEU A 7 11.36 12.80 -41.11
CA LEU A 7 11.48 12.94 -39.66
C LEU A 7 11.60 11.54 -39.04
N THR A 8 12.79 11.16 -38.58
CA THR A 8 13.02 9.91 -37.84
C THR A 8 13.16 10.23 -36.35
N ILE A 9 12.04 10.24 -35.64
CA ILE A 9 12.02 10.31 -34.17
C ILE A 9 12.33 8.90 -33.66
N ALA A 10 13.60 8.67 -33.32
CA ALA A 10 14.01 7.48 -32.59
C ALA A 10 13.50 7.59 -31.13
N LEU A 11 12.30 7.09 -30.89
CA LEU A 11 11.77 6.87 -29.55
C LEU A 11 12.49 5.66 -28.94
N SER A 12 13.64 5.90 -28.31
CA SER A 12 14.24 4.96 -27.38
C SER A 12 13.37 4.86 -26.13
N ALA A 13 12.34 4.02 -26.21
CA ALA A 13 11.60 3.58 -25.03
C ALA A 13 12.54 2.67 -24.22
N CYS A 14 13.30 3.25 -23.29
CA CYS A 14 13.86 2.50 -22.18
C CYS A 14 12.67 1.89 -21.42
N ALA A 15 12.35 0.64 -21.72
CA ALA A 15 11.49 -0.19 -20.90
C ALA A 15 12.21 -0.39 -19.57
N SER A 16 11.97 0.54 -18.64
CA SER A 16 12.38 0.44 -17.25
C SER A 16 11.73 -0.80 -16.67
N THR A 17 12.45 -1.93 -16.72
CA THR A 17 12.03 -3.18 -16.11
C THR A 17 12.25 -3.00 -14.60
N SER A 18 11.30 -2.33 -13.95
CA SER A 18 11.27 -2.24 -12.50
C SER A 18 10.86 -3.60 -11.97
N GLY A 19 11.85 -4.42 -11.60
CA GLY A 19 11.61 -5.63 -10.82
C GLY A 19 10.87 -5.31 -9.51
N PRO A 20 10.35 -6.34 -8.81
CA PRO A 20 9.65 -6.15 -7.55
C PRO A 20 10.55 -5.37 -6.57
N ARG A 21 10.15 -4.16 -6.22
CA ARG A 21 10.90 -3.36 -5.25
C ARG A 21 10.74 -4.00 -3.87
N PRO A 22 11.81 -4.10 -3.06
CA PRO A 22 11.69 -4.56 -1.69
C PRO A 22 10.75 -3.61 -0.93
N ILE A 23 9.78 -4.18 -0.22
CA ILE A 23 8.81 -3.42 0.56
C ILE A 23 9.31 -3.31 2.00
N ASN A 24 9.37 -2.08 2.51
CA ASN A 24 9.67 -1.85 3.91
C ASN A 24 8.42 -2.10 4.76
N VAL A 25 8.25 -3.35 5.20
CA VAL A 25 7.11 -3.79 6.03
C VAL A 25 7.01 -3.01 7.34
N ALA A 26 8.14 -2.68 7.97
CA ALA A 26 8.16 -1.89 9.20
C ALA A 26 7.60 -0.49 8.98
N ALA A 27 8.00 0.17 7.88
CA ALA A 27 7.45 1.48 7.53
C ALA A 27 5.94 1.41 7.25
N VAL A 28 5.48 0.39 6.52
CA VAL A 28 4.03 0.20 6.27
C VAL A 28 3.27 -0.01 7.59
N ARG A 29 3.81 -0.82 8.51
CA ARG A 29 3.22 -1.03 9.83
C ARG A 29 3.06 0.30 10.58
N HIS A 30 4.10 1.13 10.61
CA HIS A 30 4.05 2.43 11.27
C HIS A 30 3.01 3.34 10.63
N GLN A 31 3.01 3.47 9.29
CA GLN A 31 2.03 4.32 8.59
C GLN A 31 0.59 3.90 8.85
N ILE A 32 0.30 2.60 8.83
CA ILE A 32 -1.05 2.09 9.13
C ILE A 32 -1.40 2.33 10.59
N ASN A 33 -0.48 2.07 11.52
CA ASN A 33 -0.72 2.30 12.93
C ASN A 33 -0.97 3.78 13.24
N ASP A 34 -0.20 4.69 12.64
CA ASP A 34 -0.42 6.14 12.75
C ASP A 34 -1.78 6.54 12.20
N THR A 35 -2.21 5.93 11.07
CA THR A 35 -3.55 6.15 10.52
C THR A 35 -4.64 5.73 11.50
N ILE A 36 -4.51 4.56 12.13
CA ILE A 36 -5.44 4.08 13.16
C ILE A 36 -5.45 5.02 14.38
N GLN A 37 -4.29 5.50 14.83
CA GLN A 37 -4.22 6.41 15.98
C GLN A 37 -4.79 7.81 15.69
N ALA A 38 -4.91 8.19 14.41
CA ALA A 38 -5.57 9.43 14.00
C ALA A 38 -7.10 9.31 13.93
N GLU A 39 -7.67 8.09 13.93
CA GLU A 39 -9.11 7.87 13.98
C GLU A 39 -9.68 8.33 15.33
N PRO A 40 -10.85 9.01 15.39
CA PRO A 40 -11.46 9.42 16.65
C PRO A 40 -11.75 8.26 17.62
N SER A 41 -11.95 7.06 17.09
CA SER A 41 -12.20 5.86 17.88
C SER A 41 -10.92 5.23 18.45
N ALA A 42 -9.76 5.39 17.78
CA ALA A 42 -8.44 4.80 18.10
C ALA A 42 -8.49 3.64 19.12
N ASP A 43 -9.18 2.57 18.76
CA ASP A 43 -9.59 1.50 19.69
C ASP A 43 -8.71 0.24 19.57
N ARG A 44 -7.86 0.21 18.54
CA ARG A 44 -7.06 -0.93 18.15
C ARG A 44 -5.64 -0.55 17.75
N SER A 45 -4.78 -1.57 17.75
CA SER A 45 -3.36 -1.43 17.40
C SER A 45 -2.89 -2.60 16.54
N VAL A 46 -1.89 -2.35 15.70
CA VAL A 46 -1.34 -3.40 14.81
C VAL A 46 -0.45 -4.35 15.60
N THR A 47 -0.89 -5.61 15.74
CA THR A 47 -0.14 -6.66 16.44
C THR A 47 0.81 -7.41 15.52
N SER A 48 0.42 -7.65 14.27
CA SER A 48 1.27 -8.31 13.29
C SER A 48 0.92 -7.92 11.86
N MET A 49 1.86 -8.16 10.94
CA MET A 49 1.71 -7.91 9.51
C MET A 49 1.49 -9.23 8.78
N GLY A 50 0.51 -9.24 7.87
CA GLY A 50 0.28 -10.33 6.92
C GLY A 50 0.99 -10.06 5.59
N ALA A 51 0.28 -10.29 4.49
CA ALA A 51 0.79 -10.02 3.15
C ALA A 51 0.92 -8.50 2.90
N VAL A 52 2.09 -8.04 2.46
CA VAL A 52 2.33 -6.62 2.15
C VAL A 52 2.79 -6.48 0.70
N ARG A 53 2.12 -5.58 -0.01
CA ARG A 53 2.39 -5.14 -1.39
C ARG A 53 2.50 -3.62 -1.42
N GLU A 54 2.96 -3.05 -2.52
CA GLU A 54 3.15 -1.59 -2.67
C GLU A 54 1.85 -0.80 -2.45
N SER A 55 0.72 -1.33 -2.94
CA SER A 55 -0.60 -0.69 -2.88
C SER A 55 -1.60 -1.37 -1.94
N ARG A 56 -1.21 -2.46 -1.27
CA ARG A 56 -2.13 -3.26 -0.44
C ARG A 56 -1.39 -3.95 0.70
N ALA A 57 -1.96 -3.95 1.89
CA ALA A 57 -1.43 -4.65 3.05
C ALA A 57 -2.55 -5.40 3.78
N VAL A 58 -2.25 -6.58 4.29
CA VAL A 58 -3.07 -7.26 5.29
C VAL A 58 -2.38 -7.06 6.64
N VAL A 59 -3.11 -6.58 7.63
CA VAL A 59 -2.62 -6.39 8.99
C VAL A 59 -3.56 -7.07 9.96
N TYR A 60 -3.00 -7.53 11.08
CA TYR A 60 -3.79 -8.06 12.18
C TYR A 60 -3.77 -7.05 13.31
N THR A 61 -4.95 -6.68 13.78
CA THR A 61 -5.11 -5.74 14.89
C THR A 61 -5.76 -6.42 16.08
N THR A 62 -5.53 -5.84 17.25
CA THR A 62 -6.25 -6.21 18.47
C THR A 62 -6.82 -4.94 19.09
N ASN A 63 -8.11 -4.95 19.40
CA ASN A 63 -8.76 -3.84 20.09
C ASN A 63 -8.56 -3.91 21.62
N LYS A 64 -8.94 -2.85 22.33
CA LYS A 64 -8.84 -2.78 23.80
C LYS A 64 -9.63 -3.89 24.53
N ALA A 65 -10.64 -4.47 23.89
CA ALA A 65 -11.41 -5.60 24.42
C ALA A 65 -10.76 -6.98 24.12
N GLY A 66 -9.58 -7.00 23.49
CA GLY A 66 -8.88 -8.23 23.15
C GLY A 66 -9.37 -8.93 21.89
N VAL A 67 -10.33 -8.34 21.15
CA VAL A 67 -10.85 -8.90 19.91
C VAL A 67 -9.82 -8.70 18.80
N ARG A 68 -9.51 -9.78 18.09
CA ARG A 68 -8.57 -9.78 16.96
C ARG A 68 -9.32 -9.53 15.66
N GLN A 69 -8.73 -8.75 14.78
CA GLN A 69 -9.27 -8.48 13.46
C GLN A 69 -8.18 -8.69 12.40
N GLU A 70 -8.59 -9.22 11.26
CA GLU A 70 -7.83 -9.18 10.02
C GLU A 70 -8.33 -8.02 9.18
N GLU A 71 -7.43 -7.09 8.86
CA GLU A 71 -7.75 -5.87 8.14
C GLU A 71 -6.96 -5.81 6.83
N THR A 72 -7.68 -5.57 5.74
CA THR A 72 -7.08 -5.23 4.45
C THR A 72 -7.05 -3.72 4.28
N TRP A 73 -5.86 -3.20 4.01
CA TRP A 73 -5.56 -1.81 3.77
C TRP A 73 -5.10 -1.62 2.32
N ILE A 74 -5.54 -0.53 1.70
CA ILE A 74 -5.11 -0.11 0.37
C ILE A 74 -4.40 1.24 0.46
N LYS A 75 -3.39 1.44 -0.38
CA LYS A 75 -2.66 2.71 -0.45
C LYS A 75 -3.11 3.49 -1.68
N ASP A 76 -3.62 4.69 -1.46
CA ASP A 76 -3.94 5.66 -2.51
C ASP A 76 -3.04 6.90 -2.41
N SER A 77 -3.36 7.95 -3.18
CA SER A 77 -2.60 9.20 -3.17
C SER A 77 -2.64 9.94 -1.83
N GLY A 78 -3.62 9.65 -0.98
CA GLY A 78 -3.79 10.25 0.35
C GLY A 78 -3.20 9.43 1.49
N GLY A 79 -2.72 8.21 1.23
CA GLY A 79 -2.12 7.34 2.24
C GLY A 79 -2.79 5.96 2.32
N TRP A 80 -2.63 5.29 3.46
CA TRP A 80 -3.26 4.01 3.71
C TRP A 80 -4.71 4.20 4.17
N LYS A 81 -5.61 3.40 3.62
CA LYS A 81 -7.04 3.39 3.98
C LYS A 81 -7.52 1.97 4.19
N LEU A 82 -8.41 1.79 5.16
CA LEU A 82 -9.04 0.51 5.41
C LEU A 82 -10.02 0.17 4.28
N GLU A 83 -9.80 -0.96 3.60
CA GLU A 83 -10.70 -1.51 2.59
C GLU A 83 -11.71 -2.48 3.22
N LYS A 84 -11.23 -3.36 4.11
CA LYS A 84 -12.03 -4.42 4.72
C LYS A 84 -11.51 -4.75 6.12
N SER A 85 -12.40 -5.00 7.08
CA SER A 85 -12.06 -5.59 8.39
C SER A 85 -12.94 -6.82 8.63
N THR A 86 -12.33 -7.90 9.14
CA THR A 86 -13.01 -9.15 9.48
C THR A 86 -12.59 -9.58 10.89
N ALA A 87 -13.56 -9.83 11.77
CA ALA A 87 -13.28 -10.38 13.08
C ALA A 87 -12.70 -11.79 12.96
N MET A 88 -11.65 -12.08 13.74
CA MET A 88 -11.06 -13.42 13.83
C MET A 88 -11.64 -14.09 15.08
N ASN A 89 -12.42 -15.15 14.87
CA ASN A 89 -12.95 -16.00 15.94
C ASN A 89 -11.90 -16.98 16.47
#